data_AF-A0AAU6WAP5-F1
#
_entry.id   AF-A0AAU6WAP5-F1
#
_cell.length_a   1.000
_cell.length_b   1.000
_cell.length_c   1.000
_cell.angle_alpha   90.00
_cell.angle_beta   90.00
_cell.angle_gamma   90.00
#
_symmetry.space_group_name_H-M   'P 1'
#
loop_
_entity.id
_entity.type
_entity.pdbx_description
1 polymer ?
#
loop_
_entity_poly.entity_id
_entity_poly.type
_entity_poly.pdbx_seq_one_letter_code
_entity_poly.pdbx_strand_id
1 'polypeptide(L)'
;MDSILETLFMTTADGSSSYVQILLSAASMLLVFVSAILLAHRNDLGWWTLILSVFVGPMISALQYDLMGLIYAIPLLLLPIFGLWRFSQFKLRGKFTREVTKTSVTLWSGIGMVVGLILLVALRFGPFLFNSGFLSATPEVWVMYFADAAIFASFVMVARGVREGWLLLAVAAIADLVVYFLISPMLGMLGLYVFIALSALYGYFLWRNLPVAGSEVEGVELSEEELALQKAKQATLDKLNTKTEN
;
A
#
# COMPACT_ATOMS: atom_id res chain seq x y z
N MET A 1 -31.61 5.65 4.29
CA MET A 1 -30.17 5.38 4.07
C MET A 1 -29.81 5.71 2.62
N ASP A 2 -30.67 5.30 1.68
CA ASP A 2 -30.55 5.60 0.25
C ASP A 2 -30.40 7.10 -0.05
N SER A 3 -31.21 8.00 0.55
CA SER A 3 -31.10 9.44 0.24
C SER A 3 -29.77 10.10 0.63
N ILE A 4 -29.06 9.58 1.64
CA ILE A 4 -27.75 10.11 2.05
C ILE A 4 -26.68 9.64 1.06
N LEU A 5 -26.71 8.37 0.65
CA LEU A 5 -25.76 7.84 -0.32
C LEU A 5 -25.97 8.48 -1.69
N GLU A 6 -27.21 8.66 -2.12
CA GLU A 6 -27.54 9.37 -3.36
C GLU A 6 -27.02 10.81 -3.35
N THR A 7 -27.18 11.51 -2.21
CA THR A 7 -26.66 12.88 -2.04
C THR A 7 -25.13 12.92 -2.02
N LEU A 8 -24.48 11.99 -1.33
CA LEU A 8 -23.02 11.98 -1.20
C LEU A 8 -22.30 11.57 -2.49
N PHE A 9 -22.89 10.68 -3.29
CA PHE A 9 -22.27 10.14 -4.49
C PHE A 9 -22.87 10.70 -5.79
N MET A 10 -23.89 11.57 -5.71
CA MET A 10 -24.56 12.18 -6.87
C MET A 10 -25.07 11.14 -7.88
N THR A 11 -25.60 10.04 -7.36
CA THR A 11 -26.12 8.92 -8.14
C THR A 11 -27.54 8.61 -7.68
N THR A 12 -28.44 8.28 -8.60
CA THR A 12 -29.72 7.64 -8.25
C THR A 12 -29.45 6.23 -7.75
N ALA A 13 -30.07 5.79 -6.64
CA ALA A 13 -29.97 4.42 -6.14
C ALA A 13 -30.86 3.48 -6.97
N ASP A 14 -30.72 3.53 -8.29
CA ASP A 14 -31.49 2.74 -9.25
C ASP A 14 -30.85 1.36 -9.54
N GLY A 15 -29.80 0.99 -8.79
CA GLY A 15 -29.10 -0.28 -8.96
C GLY A 15 -28.37 -0.42 -10.29
N SER A 16 -28.19 0.68 -11.03
CA SER A 16 -27.41 0.70 -12.26
C SER A 16 -25.97 0.24 -12.01
N SER A 17 -25.35 -0.41 -13.00
CA SER A 17 -23.96 -0.91 -12.90
C SER A 17 -22.96 0.19 -12.52
N SER A 18 -23.22 1.44 -12.92
CA SER A 18 -22.41 2.60 -12.56
C SER A 18 -22.52 2.95 -11.07
N TYR A 19 -23.72 2.90 -10.47
CA TYR A 19 -23.92 3.19 -9.05
C TYR A 19 -23.14 2.23 -8.16
N VAL A 20 -23.23 0.93 -8.46
CA VAL A 20 -22.54 -0.11 -7.69
C VAL A 20 -21.01 0.03 -7.83
N GLN A 21 -20.49 0.33 -9.02
CA GLN A 21 -19.05 0.56 -9.20
C GLN A 21 -18.55 1.77 -8.41
N ILE A 22 -19.32 2.86 -8.34
CA ILE A 22 -18.97 4.04 -7.53
C ILE A 22 -18.92 3.66 -6.04
N LEU A 23 -19.90 2.91 -5.53
CA LEU A 23 -19.91 2.46 -4.14
C LEU A 23 -18.76 1.49 -3.81
N LEU A 24 -18.43 0.57 -4.72
CA LEU A 24 -17.29 -0.34 -4.55
C LEU A 24 -15.96 0.44 -4.54
N SER A 25 -15.84 1.46 -5.40
CA SER A 25 -14.68 2.37 -5.40
C SER A 25 -14.59 3.16 -4.09
N ALA A 26 -15.70 3.73 -3.62
CA ALA A 26 -15.75 4.45 -2.35
C ALA A 26 -15.39 3.55 -1.15
N ALA A 27 -15.92 2.32 -1.12
CA ALA A 27 -15.60 1.34 -0.09
C ALA A 27 -14.11 0.95 -0.13
N SER A 28 -13.54 0.77 -1.32
CA SER A 28 -12.10 0.57 -1.50
C SER A 28 -11.30 1.76 -0.94
N MET A 29 -11.64 3.00 -1.29
CA MET A 29 -10.91 4.18 -0.80
C MET A 29 -11.06 4.41 0.70
N LEU A 30 -12.21 4.06 1.28
CA LEU A 30 -12.37 4.02 2.73
C LEU A 30 -11.40 3.03 3.39
N LEU A 31 -11.25 1.84 2.81
CA LEU A 31 -10.30 0.84 3.28
C LEU A 31 -8.84 1.29 3.07
N VAL A 32 -8.53 2.00 1.99
CA VAL A 32 -7.21 2.65 1.80
C VAL A 32 -6.93 3.68 2.90
N PHE A 33 -7.91 4.51 3.26
CA PHE A 33 -7.81 5.44 4.38
C PHE A 33 -7.53 4.72 5.71
N VAL A 34 -8.33 3.70 6.04
CA VAL A 34 -8.15 2.91 7.28
C VAL A 34 -6.79 2.23 7.29
N SER A 35 -6.36 1.68 6.14
CA SER A 35 -5.03 1.12 5.96
C SER A 35 -3.93 2.16 6.26
N ALA A 36 -4.03 3.35 5.69
CA ALA A 36 -3.06 4.43 5.89
C ALA A 36 -2.92 4.79 7.39
N ILE A 37 -4.03 4.91 8.13
CA ILE A 37 -3.99 5.17 9.58
C ILE A 37 -3.31 4.04 10.34
N LEU A 38 -3.66 2.79 10.05
CA LEU A 38 -3.08 1.63 10.73
C LEU A 38 -1.58 1.50 10.43
N LEU A 39 -1.18 1.68 9.18
CA LEU A 39 0.21 1.63 8.74
C LEU A 39 1.03 2.81 9.27
N ALA A 40 0.44 3.98 9.46
CA ALA A 40 1.09 5.11 10.13
C ALA A 40 1.58 4.71 11.55
N HIS A 41 0.83 3.86 12.23
CA HIS A 41 1.19 3.30 13.53
C HIS A 41 2.07 2.04 13.46
N ARG A 42 2.40 1.57 12.24
CA ARG A 42 3.13 0.33 11.95
C ARG A 42 2.34 -0.93 12.30
N ASN A 43 1.01 -0.86 12.21
CA ASN A 43 0.12 -1.98 12.49
C ASN A 43 -0.08 -2.84 11.23
N ASP A 44 0.24 -4.13 11.31
CA ASP A 44 0.11 -5.11 10.22
C ASP A 44 -1.31 -5.24 9.68
N LEU A 45 -2.33 -4.97 10.50
CA LEU A 45 -3.72 -4.96 10.05
C LEU A 45 -3.94 -3.97 8.92
N GLY A 46 -3.14 -2.91 8.83
CA GLY A 46 -3.21 -1.98 7.72
C GLY A 46 -2.93 -2.63 6.36
N TRP A 47 -2.03 -3.63 6.28
CA TRP A 47 -1.81 -4.38 5.05
C TRP A 47 -2.99 -5.27 4.70
N TRP A 48 -3.60 -5.90 5.70
CA TRP A 48 -4.83 -6.69 5.51
C TRP A 48 -5.98 -5.82 5.02
N THR A 49 -6.15 -4.62 5.60
CA THR A 49 -7.14 -3.65 5.13
C THR A 49 -6.86 -3.21 3.70
N LEU A 50 -5.60 -3.06 3.30
CA LEU A 50 -5.22 -2.72 1.92
C LEU A 50 -5.45 -3.87 0.93
N ILE A 51 -5.27 -5.13 1.37
CA ILE A 51 -5.69 -6.30 0.59
C ILE A 51 -7.20 -6.23 0.36
N LEU A 52 -7.98 -5.99 1.42
CA LEU A 52 -9.42 -5.87 1.33
C LEU A 52 -9.87 -4.71 0.43
N SER A 53 -9.16 -3.58 0.39
CA SER A 53 -9.51 -2.48 -0.50
C SER A 53 -9.41 -2.89 -1.97
N VAL A 54 -8.33 -3.56 -2.35
CA VAL A 54 -8.14 -4.09 -3.71
C VAL A 54 -9.22 -5.13 -4.05
N PHE A 55 -9.58 -5.98 -3.09
CA PHE A 55 -10.65 -6.95 -3.28
C PHE A 55 -12.01 -6.28 -3.49
N VAL A 56 -12.39 -5.36 -2.61
CA VAL A 56 -13.73 -4.74 -2.64
C VAL A 56 -13.94 -3.87 -3.87
N GLY A 57 -12.93 -3.08 -4.28
CA GLY A 57 -13.04 -2.25 -5.48
C GLY A 57 -12.58 -3.01 -6.72
N PRO A 58 -11.29 -2.91 -7.09
CA PRO A 58 -10.75 -3.44 -8.35
C PRO A 58 -11.15 -4.90 -8.68
N MET A 59 -11.10 -5.82 -7.71
CA MET A 59 -11.36 -7.23 -7.97
C MET A 59 -12.84 -7.54 -8.21
N ILE A 60 -13.73 -7.09 -7.31
CA ILE A 60 -15.18 -7.29 -7.51
C ILE A 60 -15.65 -6.58 -8.77
N SER A 61 -15.18 -5.34 -9.02
CA SER A 61 -15.54 -4.63 -10.25
C SER A 61 -15.12 -5.38 -11.51
N ALA A 62 -13.92 -5.96 -11.53
CA ALA A 62 -13.48 -6.78 -12.66
C ALA A 62 -14.32 -8.06 -12.80
N LEU A 63 -14.55 -8.79 -11.71
CA LEU A 63 -15.31 -10.04 -11.75
C LEU A 63 -16.77 -9.85 -12.17
N GLN A 64 -17.38 -8.71 -11.86
CA GLN A 64 -18.79 -8.44 -12.14
C GLN A 64 -19.03 -7.70 -13.46
N TYR A 65 -18.11 -6.83 -13.88
CA TYR A 65 -18.38 -5.89 -14.99
C TYR A 65 -17.39 -6.00 -16.14
N ASP A 66 -16.14 -6.41 -15.90
CA ASP A 66 -15.14 -6.58 -16.95
C ASP A 66 -13.99 -7.49 -16.50
N LEU A 67 -14.04 -8.75 -16.94
CA LEU A 67 -13.00 -9.74 -16.59
C LEU A 67 -11.61 -9.32 -17.05
N MET A 68 -11.47 -8.48 -18.07
CA MET A 68 -10.18 -7.96 -18.50
C MET A 68 -9.56 -7.01 -17.46
N GLY A 69 -10.38 -6.40 -16.60
CA GLY A 69 -9.95 -5.62 -15.45
C GLY A 69 -9.10 -6.42 -14.44
N LEU A 70 -9.13 -7.76 -14.48
CA LEU A 70 -8.27 -8.61 -13.65
C LEU A 70 -6.78 -8.44 -13.97
N ILE A 71 -6.43 -8.05 -15.20
CA ILE A 71 -5.05 -7.76 -15.61
C ILE A 71 -4.45 -6.62 -14.78
N TYR A 72 -5.30 -5.70 -14.30
CA TYR A 72 -4.90 -4.65 -13.37
C TYR A 72 -5.06 -5.08 -11.91
N ALA A 73 -6.21 -5.67 -11.55
CA ALA A 73 -6.56 -5.97 -10.16
C ALA A 73 -5.60 -7.00 -9.52
N ILE A 74 -5.15 -8.02 -10.26
CA ILE A 74 -4.26 -9.05 -9.75
C ILE A 74 -2.86 -8.46 -9.42
N PRO A 75 -2.16 -7.77 -10.34
CA PRO A 75 -0.90 -7.10 -9.99
C PRO A 75 -1.06 -6.08 -8.85
N LEU A 76 -2.16 -5.34 -8.82
CA LEU A 76 -2.43 -4.39 -7.74
C LEU A 76 -2.53 -5.08 -6.38
N LEU A 77 -3.11 -6.28 -6.31
CA LEU A 77 -3.23 -7.10 -5.10
C LEU A 77 -1.86 -7.60 -4.60
N LEU A 78 -0.88 -7.78 -5.49
CA LEU A 78 0.46 -8.20 -5.09
C LEU A 78 1.19 -7.14 -4.28
N LEU A 79 0.88 -5.86 -4.44
CA LEU A 79 1.53 -4.76 -3.72
C LEU A 79 1.29 -4.81 -2.20
N PRO A 80 0.04 -4.88 -1.69
CA PRO A 80 -0.19 -5.01 -0.26
C PRO A 80 0.26 -6.37 0.28
N ILE A 81 0.25 -7.45 -0.51
CA ILE A 81 0.83 -8.74 -0.13
C ILE A 81 2.34 -8.61 0.09
N PHE A 82 3.04 -7.93 -0.82
CA PHE A 82 4.45 -7.61 -0.65
C PHE A 82 4.69 -6.77 0.61
N GLY A 83 3.83 -5.79 0.89
CA GLY A 83 3.90 -4.99 2.11
C GLY A 83 3.76 -5.81 3.38
N LEU A 84 2.75 -6.70 3.42
CA LEU A 84 2.53 -7.63 4.51
C LEU A 84 3.74 -8.56 4.71
N TRP A 85 4.24 -9.17 3.64
CA TRP A 85 5.42 -10.02 3.68
C TRP A 85 6.63 -9.24 4.20
N ARG A 86 6.85 -8.02 3.73
CA ARG A 86 7.99 -7.20 4.14
C ARG A 86 7.90 -6.80 5.61
N PHE A 87 6.69 -6.46 6.10
CA PHE A 87 6.46 -6.13 7.50
C PHE A 87 6.59 -7.33 8.42
N SER A 88 6.24 -8.53 7.95
CA SER A 88 6.36 -9.77 8.72
C SER A 88 7.79 -10.09 9.14
N GLN A 89 8.79 -9.56 8.43
CA GLN A 89 10.22 -9.71 8.74
C GLN A 89 10.67 -8.87 9.95
N PHE A 90 9.89 -7.86 10.37
CA PHE A 90 10.21 -7.07 11.56
C PHE A 90 9.66 -7.74 12.82
N LYS A 91 10.31 -7.50 13.96
CA LYS A 91 9.83 -7.99 15.26
C LYS A 91 8.48 -7.36 15.60
N LEU A 92 7.60 -8.15 16.22
CA LEU A 92 6.34 -7.67 16.77
C LEU A 92 6.60 -6.89 18.06
N ARG A 93 5.90 -5.77 18.20
CA ARG A 93 5.77 -4.99 19.42
C ARG A 93 4.31 -4.99 19.86
N GLY A 94 3.96 -5.86 20.81
CA GLY A 94 2.57 -6.08 21.21
C GLY A 94 1.83 -7.02 20.25
N LYS A 95 0.57 -6.72 19.93
CA LYS A 95 -0.30 -7.63 19.15
C LYS A 95 -0.07 -7.59 17.64
N PHE A 96 -0.14 -6.39 17.04
CA PHE A 96 -0.09 -6.21 15.59
C PHE A 96 0.90 -5.14 15.11
N THR A 97 1.58 -4.46 16.02
CA THR A 97 2.53 -3.39 15.67
C THR A 97 3.91 -3.99 15.41
N ARG A 98 4.65 -3.43 14.45
CA ARG A 98 6.00 -3.87 14.07
C ARG A 98 7.06 -2.83 14.39
N GLU A 99 8.27 -3.29 14.68
CA GLU A 99 9.47 -2.46 14.84
C GLU A 99 10.10 -2.09 13.49
N VAL A 100 9.34 -1.35 12.69
CA VAL A 100 9.75 -0.91 11.36
C VAL A 100 10.90 0.10 11.45
N THR A 101 11.91 -0.10 10.61
CA THR A 101 13.03 0.81 10.46
C THR A 101 12.83 1.77 9.29
N LYS A 102 13.46 2.94 9.36
CA LYS A 102 13.51 3.93 8.30
C LYS A 102 14.60 3.58 7.31
N THR A 103 14.26 3.62 6.02
CA THR A 103 15.21 3.50 4.90
C THR A 103 15.24 4.82 4.15
N SER A 104 16.42 5.25 3.67
CA SER A 104 16.54 6.42 2.80
C SER A 104 16.00 6.13 1.40
N VAL A 105 15.53 7.18 0.72
CA VAL A 105 15.24 7.11 -0.71
C VAL A 105 16.57 6.93 -1.45
N THR A 106 16.65 5.88 -2.25
CA THR A 106 17.77 5.64 -3.18
C THR A 106 17.34 5.96 -4.61
N LEU A 107 18.30 6.28 -5.48
CA LEU A 107 18.02 6.49 -6.91
C LEU A 107 17.26 5.30 -7.52
N TRP A 108 17.67 4.07 -7.19
CA TRP A 108 17.01 2.84 -7.63
C TRP A 108 15.58 2.71 -7.14
N SER A 109 15.28 3.14 -5.90
CA SER A 109 13.89 3.17 -5.43
C SER A 109 13.03 4.19 -6.18
N GLY A 110 13.62 5.33 -6.59
CA GLY A 110 12.95 6.31 -7.44
C GLY A 110 12.64 5.75 -8.83
N ILE A 111 13.64 5.13 -9.48
CA ILE A 111 13.47 4.50 -10.80
C ILE A 111 12.42 3.38 -10.72
N GLY A 112 12.54 2.49 -9.73
CA GLY A 112 11.58 1.40 -9.54
C GLY A 112 10.15 1.90 -9.31
N MET A 113 9.99 3.00 -8.57
CA MET A 113 8.68 3.65 -8.39
C MET A 113 8.14 4.18 -9.71
N VAL A 114 8.92 4.94 -10.48
CA VAL A 114 8.48 5.48 -11.77
C VAL A 114 8.09 4.37 -12.75
N VAL A 115 8.92 3.32 -12.86
CA VAL A 115 8.61 2.16 -13.70
C VAL A 115 7.35 1.45 -13.22
N GLY A 116 7.22 1.23 -11.91
CA GLY A 116 6.03 0.62 -11.31
C GLY A 116 4.75 1.40 -11.59
N LEU A 117 4.79 2.73 -11.49
CA LEU A 117 3.67 3.60 -11.84
C LEU A 117 3.27 3.47 -13.31
N ILE A 118 4.24 3.56 -14.22
CA ILE A 118 3.99 3.42 -15.66
C ILE A 118 3.36 2.05 -15.95
N LEU A 119 3.87 0.98 -15.34
CA LEU A 119 3.31 -0.36 -15.51
C LEU A 119 1.89 -0.48 -14.96
N LEU A 120 1.60 0.07 -13.77
CA LEU A 120 0.26 0.02 -13.20
C LEU A 120 -0.75 0.82 -14.04
N VAL A 121 -0.36 2.00 -14.51
CA VAL A 121 -1.20 2.80 -15.42
C VAL A 121 -1.41 2.07 -16.74
N ALA A 122 -0.36 1.46 -17.29
CA ALA A 122 -0.45 0.65 -18.49
C ALA A 122 -1.44 -0.52 -18.31
N LEU A 123 -1.31 -1.27 -17.22
CA LEU A 123 -2.23 -2.36 -16.89
C LEU A 123 -3.68 -1.88 -16.72
N ARG A 124 -3.87 -0.66 -16.19
CA ARG A 124 -5.19 -0.04 -16.04
C ARG A 124 -5.87 0.25 -17.39
N PHE A 125 -5.11 0.70 -18.38
CA PHE A 125 -5.62 0.86 -19.75
C PHE A 125 -5.87 -0.49 -20.44
N GLY A 126 -5.15 -1.54 -20.06
CA GLY A 126 -5.40 -2.91 -20.54
C GLY A 126 -5.43 -3.01 -22.07
N PRO A 127 -6.49 -3.58 -22.68
CA PRO A 127 -6.62 -3.68 -24.14
C PRO A 127 -6.59 -2.33 -24.89
N PHE A 128 -6.99 -1.23 -24.23
CA PHE A 128 -7.00 0.10 -24.85
C PHE A 128 -5.59 0.64 -25.16
N LEU A 129 -4.55 0.10 -24.52
CA LEU A 129 -3.16 0.38 -24.91
C LEU A 129 -2.85 -0.09 -26.33
N PHE A 130 -3.30 -1.30 -26.67
CA PHE A 130 -2.90 -1.97 -27.91
C PHE A 130 -3.68 -1.48 -29.13
N ASN A 131 -4.85 -0.89 -28.90
CA ASN A 131 -5.72 -0.34 -29.95
C ASN A 131 -5.61 1.18 -30.10
N SER A 132 -4.60 1.82 -29.50
CA SER A 132 -4.40 3.29 -29.46
C SER A 132 -5.53 4.10 -28.80
N GLY A 133 -6.52 3.44 -28.19
CA GLY A 133 -7.63 4.10 -27.47
C GLY A 133 -7.17 4.97 -26.30
N PHE A 134 -6.00 4.69 -25.73
CA PHE A 134 -5.38 5.54 -24.70
C PHE A 134 -5.13 6.99 -25.18
N LEU A 135 -4.93 7.21 -26.48
CA LEU A 135 -4.73 8.55 -27.06
C LEU A 135 -6.02 9.40 -27.06
N SER A 136 -7.19 8.76 -26.93
CA SER A 136 -8.48 9.45 -26.81
C SER A 136 -8.87 9.78 -25.36
N ALA A 137 -8.11 9.32 -24.37
CA ALA A 137 -8.39 9.63 -22.97
C ALA A 137 -8.10 11.11 -22.69
N THR A 138 -9.03 11.78 -21.99
CA THR A 138 -8.87 13.18 -21.63
C THR A 138 -7.72 13.33 -20.60
N PRO A 139 -7.09 14.52 -20.50
CA PRO A 139 -6.03 14.77 -19.53
C PRO A 139 -6.43 14.40 -18.09
N GLU A 140 -7.69 14.59 -17.74
CA GLU A 140 -8.20 14.28 -16.42
C GLU A 140 -8.26 12.78 -16.14
N VAL A 141 -8.65 11.96 -17.12
CA VAL A 141 -8.63 10.50 -17.00
C VAL A 141 -7.20 10.00 -16.82
N TRP A 142 -6.24 10.60 -17.52
CA TRP A 142 -4.82 10.31 -17.31
C TRP A 142 -4.38 10.62 -15.89
N VAL A 143 -4.69 11.81 -15.39
CA VAL A 143 -4.32 12.20 -14.01
C VAL A 143 -4.94 11.25 -13.00
N MET A 144 -6.21 10.88 -13.15
CA MET A 144 -6.89 9.94 -12.27
C MET A 144 -6.22 8.56 -12.28
N TYR A 145 -5.85 8.02 -13.43
CA TYR A 145 -5.18 6.72 -13.50
C TYR A 145 -3.78 6.75 -12.88
N PHE A 146 -3.03 7.83 -13.10
CA PHE A 146 -1.74 8.02 -12.45
C PHE A 146 -1.88 8.19 -10.94
N ALA A 147 -2.89 8.93 -10.47
CA ALA A 147 -3.17 9.16 -9.06
C ALA A 147 -3.58 7.85 -8.36
N ASP A 148 -4.53 7.09 -8.92
CA ASP A 148 -4.92 5.76 -8.44
C ASP A 148 -3.70 4.82 -8.33
N ALA A 149 -2.89 4.74 -9.40
CA ALA A 149 -1.68 3.92 -9.40
C ALA A 149 -0.69 4.39 -8.32
N ALA A 150 -0.54 5.70 -8.13
CA ALA A 150 0.34 6.30 -7.15
C ALA A 150 -0.12 6.09 -5.70
N ILE A 151 -1.42 6.07 -5.44
CA ILE A 151 -1.98 5.69 -4.15
C ILE A 151 -1.46 4.30 -3.75
N PHE A 152 -1.62 3.29 -4.60
CA PHE A 152 -1.18 1.93 -4.26
C PHE A 152 0.33 1.75 -4.30
N ALA A 153 1.02 2.35 -5.28
CA ALA A 153 2.48 2.27 -5.37
C ALA A 153 3.16 2.95 -4.19
N SER A 154 2.58 4.02 -3.62
CA SER A 154 3.11 4.69 -2.43
C SER A 154 3.31 3.72 -1.25
N PHE A 155 2.43 2.73 -1.12
CA PHE A 155 2.52 1.72 -0.07
C PHE A 155 3.70 0.77 -0.29
N VAL A 156 4.22 0.61 -1.51
CA VAL A 156 5.46 -0.14 -1.74
C VAL A 156 6.66 0.59 -1.10
N MET A 157 6.69 1.92 -1.16
CA MET A 157 7.71 2.71 -0.44
C MET A 157 7.52 2.60 1.07
N VAL A 158 6.28 2.69 1.56
CA VAL A 158 5.96 2.51 2.99
C VAL A 158 6.40 1.12 3.47
N ALA A 159 6.14 0.06 2.71
CA ALA A 159 6.55 -1.31 3.00
C ALA A 159 8.07 -1.42 3.19
N ARG A 160 8.85 -0.67 2.39
CA ARG A 160 10.31 -0.63 2.45
C ARG A 160 10.86 0.25 3.57
N GLY A 161 10.01 0.86 4.40
CA GLY A 161 10.42 1.79 5.43
C GLY A 161 10.78 3.17 4.91
N VAL A 162 10.43 3.49 3.65
CA VAL A 162 10.75 4.78 3.03
C VAL A 162 9.67 5.79 3.41
N ARG A 163 10.04 6.77 4.23
CA ARG A 163 9.13 7.75 4.80
C ARG A 163 8.46 8.62 3.73
N GLU A 164 9.19 8.96 2.67
CA GLU A 164 8.73 9.81 1.58
C GLU A 164 7.59 9.17 0.77
N GLY A 165 7.38 7.84 0.90
CA GLY A 165 6.20 7.17 0.34
C GLY A 165 4.88 7.77 0.84
N TRP A 166 4.85 8.25 2.08
CA TRP A 166 3.69 8.96 2.63
C TRP A 166 3.40 10.28 1.91
N LEU A 167 4.42 11.00 1.44
CA LEU A 167 4.21 12.22 0.67
C LEU A 167 3.65 11.92 -0.71
N LEU A 168 4.10 10.84 -1.35
CA LEU A 168 3.53 10.39 -2.62
C LEU A 168 2.05 10.03 -2.47
N LEU A 169 1.68 9.32 -1.40
CA LEU A 169 0.27 9.01 -1.09
C LEU A 169 -0.56 10.30 -0.95
N ALA A 170 -0.04 11.30 -0.24
CA ALA A 170 -0.72 12.58 -0.06
C ALA A 170 -0.90 13.31 -1.39
N VAL A 171 0.15 13.40 -2.22
CA VAL A 171 0.08 14.05 -3.53
C VAL A 171 -0.89 13.34 -4.46
N ALA A 172 -0.88 12.01 -4.47
CA ALA A 172 -1.80 11.21 -5.29
C ALA A 172 -3.27 11.44 -4.87
N ALA A 173 -3.57 11.39 -3.58
CA ALA A 173 -4.91 11.67 -3.08
C ALA A 173 -5.36 13.11 -3.35
N ILE A 174 -4.46 14.10 -3.28
CA ILE A 174 -4.77 15.49 -3.64
C ILE A 174 -5.03 15.62 -5.15
N ALA A 175 -4.29 14.90 -6.00
CA ALA A 175 -4.53 14.91 -7.44
C ALA A 175 -5.93 14.38 -7.77
N ASP A 176 -6.34 13.24 -7.21
CA ASP A 176 -7.69 12.72 -7.37
C ASP A 176 -8.76 13.67 -6.80
N LEU A 177 -8.51 14.26 -5.63
CA LEU A 177 -9.40 15.26 -5.04
C LEU A 177 -9.67 16.42 -6.01
N VAL A 178 -8.63 16.96 -6.65
CA VAL A 178 -8.75 18.05 -7.62
C VAL A 178 -9.52 17.60 -8.86
N VAL A 179 -9.19 16.43 -9.41
CA VAL A 179 -9.86 15.88 -10.60
C VAL A 179 -11.36 15.66 -10.35
N TYR A 180 -11.71 15.00 -9.23
CA TYR A 180 -13.10 14.80 -8.84
C TYR A 180 -13.82 16.14 -8.63
N PHE A 181 -13.16 17.12 -7.99
CA PHE A 181 -13.77 18.43 -7.78
C PHE A 181 -14.09 19.16 -9.10
N LEU A 182 -13.26 18.98 -10.14
CA LEU A 182 -13.43 19.63 -11.44
C LEU A 182 -14.49 18.96 -12.33
N ILE A 183 -14.60 17.63 -12.30
CA ILE A 183 -15.42 16.87 -13.27
C ILE A 183 -16.73 16.38 -12.66
N SER A 184 -16.68 15.88 -11.43
CA SER A 184 -17.83 15.27 -10.77
C SER A 184 -17.65 15.33 -9.24
N PRO A 185 -18.11 16.42 -8.58
CA PRO A 185 -17.81 16.70 -7.18
C PRO A 185 -18.64 15.85 -6.21
N MET A 186 -18.47 14.53 -6.30
CA MET A 186 -19.08 13.56 -5.40
C MET A 186 -18.50 13.76 -3.99
N LEU A 187 -19.26 14.41 -3.10
CA LEU A 187 -18.85 14.77 -1.75
C LEU A 187 -18.27 13.58 -0.96
N GLY A 188 -18.82 12.38 -1.15
CA GLY A 188 -18.31 11.15 -0.54
C GLY A 188 -16.87 10.83 -0.97
N MET A 189 -16.58 10.86 -2.27
CA MET A 189 -15.24 10.62 -2.81
C MET A 189 -14.26 11.73 -2.40
N LEU A 190 -14.69 13.00 -2.49
CA LEU A 190 -13.88 14.14 -2.06
C LEU A 190 -13.46 14.00 -0.59
N GLY A 191 -14.40 13.67 0.29
CA GLY A 191 -14.11 13.45 1.72
C GLY A 191 -13.11 12.32 1.95
N LEU A 192 -13.23 11.21 1.21
CA LEU A 192 -12.29 10.09 1.30
C LEU A 192 -10.87 10.49 0.90
N TYR A 193 -10.70 11.20 -0.21
CA TYR A 193 -9.38 11.65 -0.64
C TYR A 193 -8.76 12.67 0.32
N VAL A 194 -9.56 13.57 0.90
CA VAL A 194 -9.11 14.46 1.99
C VAL A 194 -8.60 13.64 3.18
N PHE A 195 -9.35 12.63 3.62
CA PHE A 195 -8.96 11.80 4.75
C PHE A 195 -7.71 10.95 4.46
N ILE A 196 -7.56 10.43 3.24
CA ILE A 196 -6.33 9.73 2.80
C ILE A 196 -5.15 10.70 2.85
N ALA A 197 -5.28 11.90 2.28
CA ALA A 197 -4.20 12.88 2.26
C ALA A 197 -3.76 13.29 3.69
N LEU A 198 -4.72 13.55 4.58
CA LEU A 198 -4.43 13.87 5.98
C LEU A 198 -3.76 12.70 6.72
N SER A 199 -4.24 11.48 6.50
CA SER A 199 -3.66 10.27 7.11
C SER A 199 -2.24 10.02 6.60
N ALA A 200 -1.98 10.31 5.33
CA ALA A 200 -0.66 10.21 4.74
C ALA A 200 0.32 11.22 5.35
N LEU A 201 -0.10 12.50 5.47
CA LEU A 201 0.70 13.52 6.17
C LEU A 201 0.95 13.16 7.63
N TYR A 202 -0.04 12.59 8.30
CA TYR A 202 0.09 12.08 9.67
C TYR A 202 1.11 10.92 9.75
N GLY A 203 1.04 9.94 8.84
CA GLY A 203 2.02 8.87 8.72
C GLY A 203 3.43 9.38 8.46
N TYR A 204 3.58 10.34 7.55
CA TYR A 204 4.85 11.03 7.29
C TYR A 204 5.40 11.66 8.58
N PHE A 205 4.56 12.30 9.38
CA PHE A 205 4.99 12.93 10.63
C PHE A 205 5.37 11.90 11.71
N LEU A 206 4.58 10.85 11.91
CA LEU A 206 4.87 9.80 12.89
C LEU A 206 6.17 9.06 12.58
N TRP A 207 6.48 8.85 11.30
CA TRP A 207 7.66 8.09 10.87
C TRP A 207 8.97 8.88 10.93
N ARG A 208 8.95 10.13 11.42
CA ARG A 208 10.15 10.98 11.51
C ARG A 208 11.24 10.44 12.44
N ASN A 209 10.83 9.74 13.50
CA ASN A 209 11.70 9.25 14.58
C ASN A 209 11.90 7.73 14.54
N LEU A 210 11.68 7.10 13.38
CA LEU A 210 11.94 5.66 13.25
C LEU A 210 13.46 5.39 13.27
N PRO A 211 13.88 4.27 13.90
CA PRO A 211 15.28 3.85 13.89
C PRO A 211 15.75 3.60 12.46
N VAL A 212 16.97 4.00 12.12
CA VAL A 212 17.48 3.86 10.75
C VAL A 212 17.87 2.41 10.49
N ALA A 213 17.54 1.88 9.32
CA ALA A 213 17.96 0.53 8.95
C ALA A 213 19.49 0.45 8.92
N GLY A 214 20.07 -0.48 9.69
CA GLY A 214 21.53 -0.62 9.80
C GLY A 214 22.19 0.31 10.81
N SER A 215 21.45 1.16 11.54
CA SER A 215 21.98 1.75 12.77
C SER A 215 21.91 0.68 13.87
N GLU A 216 22.97 -0.09 14.02
CA GLU A 216 23.25 -0.76 15.28
C GLU A 216 23.33 0.32 16.36
N VAL A 217 22.35 0.36 17.25
CA VAL A 217 22.60 0.86 18.59
C VAL A 217 23.35 -0.26 19.29
N GLU A 218 24.65 -0.02 19.46
CA GLU A 218 25.54 -0.53 20.50
C GLU A 218 25.17 -1.89 21.12
N GLY A 219 26.03 -2.89 20.85
CA GLY A 219 26.37 -3.95 21.78
C GLY A 219 25.19 -4.60 22.49
N VAL A 220 24.59 -5.61 21.87
CA VAL A 220 24.16 -6.75 22.68
C VAL A 220 25.46 -7.33 23.23
N GLU A 221 25.91 -6.85 24.40
CA GLU A 221 26.68 -7.67 25.31
C GLU A 221 25.85 -8.94 25.48
N LEU A 222 26.23 -10.00 24.75
CA LEU A 222 25.78 -11.34 25.08
C LEU A 222 26.05 -11.48 26.58
N SER A 223 25.01 -11.72 27.38
CA SER A 223 25.23 -12.01 28.79
C SER A 223 26.23 -13.16 28.88
N GLU A 224 27.09 -13.17 29.90
CA GLU A 224 28.13 -14.19 30.03
C GLU A 224 27.56 -15.62 29.91
N GLU A 225 26.29 -15.82 30.29
CA GLU A 225 25.53 -17.05 30.08
C GLU A 225 25.30 -17.42 28.62
N GLU A 226 24.92 -16.48 27.75
CA GLU A 226 24.68 -16.76 26.33
C GLU A 226 25.98 -17.08 25.59
N LEU A 227 27.08 -16.41 25.99
CA LEU A 227 28.42 -16.66 25.46
C LEU A 227 28.97 -18.01 25.96
N ALA A 228 28.69 -18.38 27.21
CA ALA A 228 28.99 -19.70 27.75
C ALA A 228 28.17 -20.81 27.07
N LEU A 229 26.90 -20.57 26.78
CA LEU A 229 26.02 -21.52 26.09
C LEU A 229 26.47 -21.77 24.64
N GLN A 230 26.92 -20.74 23.93
CA GLN A 230 27.47 -20.88 22.58
C GLN A 230 28.77 -21.68 22.58
N LYS A 231 29.70 -21.37 23.50
CA LYS A 231 30.94 -22.15 23.67
C LYS A 231 30.66 -23.61 24.03
N ALA A 232 29.67 -23.86 24.89
CA ALA A 232 29.26 -25.21 25.26
C ALA A 232 28.69 -25.96 24.05
N LYS A 233 27.80 -25.34 23.26
CA LYS A 233 27.24 -25.95 22.04
C LYS A 233 28.32 -26.28 21.01
N GLN A 234 29.28 -25.39 20.82
CA GLN A 234 30.39 -25.60 19.88
C GLN A 234 31.31 -26.72 20.34
N ALA A 235 31.66 -26.77 21.64
CA ALA A 235 32.44 -27.88 22.20
C ALA A 235 31.70 -29.23 22.14
N THR A 236 30.37 -29.24 22.23
CA THR A 236 29.56 -30.47 22.03
C THR A 236 29.57 -30.92 20.57
N LEU A 237 29.46 -29.99 19.62
CA LEU A 237 29.53 -30.29 18.19
C LEU A 237 30.90 -30.84 17.79
N ASP A 238 31.99 -30.27 18.31
CA ASP A 238 33.34 -30.76 18.04
C ASP A 238 33.57 -32.17 18.62
N LYS A 239 33.00 -32.47 19.79
CA LYS A 239 33.02 -33.82 20.39
C LYS A 239 32.17 -34.84 19.62
N LEU A 240 31.11 -34.40 18.94
CA LEU A 240 30.30 -35.26 18.09
C LEU A 240 31.02 -35.55 16.78
N ASN A 241 31.64 -34.55 16.16
CA ASN A 241 32.39 -34.72 14.92
C ASN A 241 33.61 -35.64 15.11
N THR A 242 34.35 -35.48 16.21
CA THR A 242 35.48 -36.37 16.55
C THR A 242 35.10 -37.81 16.88
N LYS A 243 33.84 -38.08 17.26
CA LYS A 243 33.31 -39.46 17.43
C LYS A 243 32.84 -40.10 16.13
N THR A 244 32.69 -39.33 15.06
CA THR A 244 32.16 -39.82 13.77
C THR A 244 33.27 -40.22 12.80
N GLU A 245 34.54 -39.95 13.14
CA GLU A 245 35.73 -40.24 12.31
C GLU A 245 36.55 -41.46 12.75
N ASN A 246 36.04 -42.29 13.68
CA ASN A 246 36.65 -43.58 14.06
C ASN A 246 35.77 -44.77 13.67
#